data_AF-A0A968B563-F1
#
_entry.id   AF-A0A968B563-F1
#
_cell.length_a   1.000
_cell.length_b   1.000
_cell.length_c   1.000
_cell.angle_alpha   90.00
_cell.angle_beta   90.00
_cell.angle_gamma   90.00
#
_symmetry.space_group_name_H-M   'P 1'
#
loop_
_entity.id
_entity.type
_entity.pdbx_description
1 polymer ?
#
loop_
_entity_poly.entity_id
_entity_poly.type
_entity_poly.pdbx_seq_one_letter_code
_entity_poly.pdbx_strand_id
1 'polypeptide(L)' 'MAIQFNCPHCKKKLVAESNFAGKKGKCFFCGKELVVPEGETKVSKEEKKAG' A
#
# COMPACT_ATOMS: atom_id res chain seq x y z
N MET A 1 3.37 13.49 5.62
CA MET A 1 2.29 12.95 4.75
C MET A 1 2.33 11.44 4.82
N ALA A 2 1.20 10.76 4.72
CA ALA A 2 1.15 9.30 4.74
C ALA A 2 0.72 8.75 3.37
N ILE A 3 1.33 7.64 2.97
CA ILE A 3 1.03 6.90 1.73
C ILE A 3 0.23 5.66 2.07
N GLN A 4 -0.79 5.38 1.26
CA GLN A 4 -1.63 4.19 1.40
C GLN A 4 -1.29 3.21 0.28
N PHE A 5 -1.04 1.95 0.63
CA PHE A 5 -0.70 0.92 -0.34
C PHE A 5 -1.19 -0.45 0.15
N ASN A 6 -1.28 -1.42 -0.76
CA ASN A 6 -1.65 -2.78 -0.39
C ASN A 6 -0.42 -3.63 -0.12
N CYS A 7 -0.46 -4.42 0.96
CA CYS A 7 0.61 -5.37 1.23
C CYS A 7 0.72 -6.39 0.08
N PRO A 8 1.92 -6.65 -0.47
CA PRO A 8 2.08 -7.63 -1.54
C PRO A 8 1.80 -9.08 -1.09
N HIS A 9 1.86 -9.35 0.22
CA HIS A 9 1.65 -10.70 0.76
C HIS A 9 0.19 -11.00 1.11
N CYS A 10 -0.47 -10.09 1.82
CA CYS A 10 -1.82 -10.31 2.34
C CYS A 10 -2.87 -9.41 1.67
N LYS A 11 -2.47 -8.52 0.77
CA LYS A 11 -3.32 -7.56 0.04
C LYS A 11 -4.10 -6.59 0.92
N LYS A 12 -3.86 -6.58 2.24
CA LYS A 12 -4.44 -5.62 3.19
C LYS A 12 -3.97 -4.20 2.91
N LYS A 13 -4.85 -3.23 3.11
CA LYS A 13 -4.54 -1.80 3.00
C LYS A 13 -3.68 -1.38 4.17
N LEU A 14 -2.49 -0.90 3.88
CA LEU A 14 -1.51 -0.37 4.82
C LEU A 14 -1.37 1.13 4.62
N VAL A 15 -0.94 1.80 5.68
CA VAL A 15 -0.63 3.22 5.69
C VAL A 15 0.75 3.36 6.30
N ALA A 16 1.67 4.03 5.61
CA ALA A 16 3.00 4.34 6.10
C ALA A 16 3.30 5.82 5.87
N GLU A 17 4.18 6.42 6.66
CA GLU A 17 4.61 7.79 6.36
C GLU A 17 5.48 7.83 5.10
N SER A 18 5.41 8.95 4.38
CA SER A 18 6.23 9.20 3.20
C SER A 18 7.74 9.15 3.49
N ASN A 19 8.18 9.39 4.74
CA ASN A 19 9.58 9.22 5.15
C ASN A 19 10.07 7.75 5.12
N PHE A 20 9.14 6.80 5.13
CA PHE A 20 9.45 5.38 4.99
C PHE A 20 9.34 4.89 3.54
N ALA A 21 8.94 5.73 2.60
CA ALA A 21 8.93 5.41 1.19
C ALA A 21 10.31 4.89 0.72
N GLY A 22 10.32 3.77 -0.01
CA GLY A 22 11.54 3.08 -0.44
C GLY A 22 12.23 2.25 0.65
N LYS A 23 11.77 2.32 1.91
CA LYS A 23 12.36 1.58 3.03
C LYS A 23 11.67 0.24 3.26
N LYS A 24 12.40 -0.69 3.89
CA LYS A 24 11.86 -1.96 4.38
C LYS A 24 11.08 -1.72 5.66
N GLY A 25 9.86 -2.24 5.71
CA GLY A 25 8.98 -2.23 6.87
C GLY A 25 8.35 -3.60 7.09
N LYS A 26 7.60 -3.73 8.18
CA LYS A 26 6.87 -4.95 8.53
C LYS A 26 5.37 -4.72 8.41
N CYS A 27 4.65 -5.66 7.80
CA CYS A 27 3.19 -5.60 7.76
C CYS A 27 2.60 -5.77 9.17
N PHE A 28 1.73 -4.86 9.60
CA PHE A 28 1.02 -5.03 10.88
C PHE A 28 -0.05 -6.13 10.84
N PHE A 29 -0.57 -6.48 9.65
CA PHE A 29 -1.60 -7.50 9.50
C PHE A 29 -1.05 -8.92 9.41
N CYS A 30 0.02 -9.13 8.63
CA CYS A 30 0.58 -10.47 8.41
C CYS A 30 1.98 -10.67 9.01
N GLY A 31 2.61 -9.62 9.52
CA GLY A 31 3.95 -9.70 10.11
C GLY A 31 5.09 -9.93 9.10
N LYS A 32 4.82 -9.97 7.79
CA LYS A 32 5.86 -10.17 6.78
C LYS A 32 6.58 -8.87 6.44
N GLU A 33 7.85 -9.00 6.09
CA GLU A 33 8.66 -7.89 5.56
C GLU A 33 8.13 -7.45 4.20
N LEU A 34 8.07 -6.14 4.00
CA LEU A 34 7.63 -5.50 2.78
C LEU A 34 8.43 -4.23 2.55
N VAL A 35 8.48 -3.78 1.30
CA VAL A 35 9.04 -2.48 0.96
C VAL A 35 7.88 -1.52 0.83
N VAL A 36 8.00 -0.37 1.49
CA VAL A 36 7.03 0.71 1.38
C VAL A 36 7.22 1.36 0.00
N PRO A 37 6.24 1.30 -0.91
CA PRO A 37 6.39 1.87 -2.24
C PRO A 37 6.44 3.40 -2.18
N GLU A 38 7.29 4.01 -3.01
CA GLU A 38 7.37 5.47 -3.15
C GLU A 38 6.20 6.07 -3.95
N GLY A 39 5.39 5.19 -4.57
CA GLY A 39 4.28 5.55 -5.42
C GLY A 39 2.94 5.56 -4.69
N GLU A 40 2.40 6.77 -4.55
CA GLU A 40 0.98 7.05 -4.47
C GLU A 40 0.23 6.46 -5.67
N THR A 41 -0.29 5.24 -5.51
CA THR A 41 -1.28 4.72 -6.45
C THR A 41 -2.61 5.39 -6.14
N LYS A 42 -2.88 6.45 -6.91
CA LYS A 42 -4.22 6.80 -7.38
C LYS A 42 -5.00 5.50 -7.54
N VAL A 43 -6.02 5.28 -6.70
CA VAL A 43 -7.02 4.25 -6.98
C VAL A 43 -7.80 4.77 -8.19
N SER A 44 -7.25 4.56 -9.39
CA SER A 44 -7.99 4.54 -10.62
C SER A 44 -8.95 3.35 -10.55
N LYS A 45 -10.03 3.51 -9.78
CA LYS A 45 -11.29 2.88 -10.12
C LYS A 45 -11.98 3.85 -11.08
N GLU A 46 -11.40 3.97 -12.27
CA GLU A 46 -12.18 4.39 -13.43
C GLU A 46 -13.22 3.29 -13.67
N GLU A 47 -14.42 3.76 -13.98
CA GLU A 47 -15.67 3.02 -14.04
C GLU A 47 -15.61 1.81 -14.99
N LYS A 48 -16.30 0.71 -14.62
CA LYS A 48 -17.29 -0.01 -15.45
C LYS A 48 -17.60 -1.44 -14.95
N LYS A 49 -18.87 -1.67 -14.57
CA LYS A 49 -19.76 -2.82 -14.93
C LYS A 49 -21.11 -2.59 -14.21
N ALA A 50 -22.08 -1.94 -14.86
CA ALA A 50 -23.13 -2.50 -15.73
C ALA A 50 -24.12 -3.42 -14.99
N GLY A 51 -25.38 -3.00 -14.93
CA GLY A 51 -26.52 -3.78 -14.47
C GLY A 51 -27.61 -2.91 -13.87
#